data_AF-G7IV77-F1
#
_entry.id   AF-G7IV77-F1
#
_cell.length_a   1.000
_cell.length_b   1.000
_cell.length_c   1.000
_cell.angle_alpha   90.00
_cell.angle_beta   90.00
_cell.angle_gamma   90.00
#
_symmetry.space_group_name_H-M   'P 1'
#
loop_
_entity.id
_entity.type
_entity.pdbx_description
1 polymer ?
#
loop_
_entity_poly.entity_id
_entity_poly.type
_entity_poly.pdbx_seq_one_letter_code
_entity_poly.pdbx_strand_id
1 'polypeptide(L)' 'MAKIVKFIYVMIILIFLFLVSTNIDAIRNKCFRPSDCPPSMYCDAGFQIGCVRKICTCLRILAPIDFVPT' A
#
# COMPACT_ATOMS: atom_id res chain seq x y z
N MET A 1 19.56 -34.84 8.95
CA MET A 1 18.08 -34.80 8.89
C MET A 1 17.49 -33.57 9.61
N ALA A 2 17.51 -33.50 10.95
CA ALA A 2 16.80 -32.47 11.72
C ALA A 2 17.27 -31.01 11.52
N LYS A 3 18.55 -30.78 11.22
CA LYS A 3 19.10 -29.42 11.01
C LYS A 3 18.55 -28.74 9.74
N ILE A 4 18.41 -29.51 8.65
CA ILE A 4 17.83 -29.02 7.39
C ILE A 4 16.34 -28.72 7.54
N VAL A 5 15.60 -29.58 8.26
CA VAL A 5 14.17 -29.35 8.53
C VAL A 5 13.98 -28.06 9.33
N LYS A 6 14.81 -27.80 10.35
CA LYS A 6 14.79 -26.54 11.09
C LYS A 6 15.08 -25.33 10.20
N PHE A 7 16.07 -25.42 9.31
CA PHE A 7 16.40 -24.33 8.40
C PHE A 7 15.24 -23.99 7.47
N ILE A 8 14.62 -25.00 6.86
CA ILE A 8 13.45 -24.83 5.98
C ILE A 8 12.29 -24.19 6.76
N TYR A 9 12.04 -24.63 7.99
CA TYR A 9 10.96 -24.09 8.82
C TYR A 9 11.15 -22.61 9.13
N VAL A 10 12.37 -22.20 9.49
CA VAL A 10 12.69 -20.78 9.72
C VAL A 10 12.52 -19.96 8.44
N MET A 11 12.97 -20.47 7.28
CA MET A 11 12.80 -19.78 6.00
C MET A 11 11.32 -19.56 5.66
N ILE A 12 10.50 -20.60 5.87
CA ILE A 12 9.05 -20.53 5.66
C ILE A 12 8.42 -19.45 6.55
N ILE A 13 8.76 -19.43 7.85
CA ILE A 13 8.24 -18.42 8.78
C ILE A 13 8.62 -17.01 8.33
N LEU A 14 9.87 -16.79 7.93
CA LEU A 14 10.32 -15.48 7.45
C LEU A 14 9.50 -15.05 6.23
N ILE A 15 9.35 -15.93 5.22
CA ILE A 15 8.56 -15.65 4.02
C ILE A 15 7.12 -15.29 4.40
N PHE A 16 6.48 -16.04 5.29
CA PHE A 16 5.12 -15.74 5.75
C PHE A 16 5.02 -14.38 6.42
N LEU A 17 5.95 -14.03 7.31
CA LEU A 17 5.98 -12.73 7.97
C LEU A 17 6.12 -11.58 6.96
N PHE A 18 7.00 -11.72 5.97
CA PHE A 18 7.14 -10.74 4.88
C PHE A 18 5.86 -10.61 4.05
N LEU A 19 5.21 -11.73 3.74
CA LEU A 19 3.98 -11.74 2.95
C LEU A 19 2.82 -11.09 3.72
N VAL A 20 2.72 -11.32 5.02
CA VAL A 20 1.70 -10.70 5.88
C VAL A 20 1.94 -9.20 5.99
N SER A 21 3.18 -8.76 6.20
CA SER A 21 3.51 -7.33 6.27
C SER A 21 3.13 -6.59 4.99
N THR A 22 3.52 -7.12 3.83
CA THR A 22 3.23 -6.50 2.53
C THR A 22 1.74 -6.47 2.19
N ASN A 23 0.97 -7.48 2.61
CA ASN A 23 -0.49 -7.47 2.45
C ASN A 23 -1.17 -6.41 3.34
N ILE A 24 -0.69 -6.21 4.57
CA ILE A 24 -1.23 -5.19 5.47
C ILE A 24 -0.99 -3.79 4.89
N ASP A 25 0.20 -3.54 4.34
CA ASP A 25 0.52 -2.27 3.68
C ASP A 25 -0.36 -2.03 2.44
N ALA A 26 -0.63 -3.07 1.65
CA ALA A 26 -1.53 -3.00 0.49
C ALA A 26 -2.99 -2.71 0.88
N ILE A 27 -3.47 -3.29 1.99
CA ILE A 27 -4.82 -3.04 2.52
C ILE A 27 -4.93 -1.63 3.08
N ARG A 28 -3.91 -1.14 3.79
CA ARG A 28 -3.89 0.20 4.38
C ARG A 28 -3.92 1.31 3.34
N ASN A 29 -3.41 1.05 2.14
CA ASN A 29 -3.42 1.99 1.04
C ASN A 29 -4.70 1.91 0.18
N LYS A 30 -5.67 1.07 0.57
CA LYS A 30 -6.94 0.95 -0.15
C LYS A 30 -7.85 2.14 0.17
N CYS A 31 -8.38 2.78 -0.87
CA CYS A 31 -9.25 3.94 -0.74
C CYS A 31 -10.47 3.84 -1.65
N PHE A 32 -11.54 4.57 -1.32
CA PHE A 32 -12.63 4.90 -2.25
C PHE A 32 -12.65 6.39 -2.55
N ARG A 33 -12.21 7.21 -1.59
CA ARG A 33 -12.06 8.66 -1.70
C ARG A 33 -10.67 9.07 -1.20
N PRO A 34 -10.14 10.22 -1.62
CA PRO A 34 -8.84 10.72 -1.14
C PRO A 34 -8.76 10.85 0.39
N SER A 35 -9.89 11.11 1.06
CA SER A 35 -10.00 11.21 2.52
C SER A 35 -9.81 9.87 3.25
N ASP A 36 -9.95 8.74 2.56
CA ASP A 36 -9.75 7.42 3.17
C ASP A 36 -8.26 7.08 3.30
N CYS A 37 -7.39 7.85 2.64
CA CYS A 37 -5.97 7.66 2.71
C CYS A 37 -5.43 8.01 4.11
N PRO A 38 -4.42 7.26 4.59
CA PRO A 38 -3.90 7.46 5.93
C PRO A 38 -3.38 8.90 6.09
N PRO A 39 -3.68 9.58 7.21
CA PRO A 39 -3.27 10.97 7.43
C PRO A 39 -1.74 11.13 7.54
N SER A 40 -1.02 10.03 7.77
CA SER A 40 0.44 9.97 7.78
C SER A 40 1.06 9.88 6.38
N MET A 41 0.25 9.77 5.32
CA MET A 41 0.75 9.80 3.95
C MET A 41 1.00 11.25 3.54
N TYR A 42 2.23 11.55 3.17
CA TYR A 42 2.63 12.88 2.71
C TYR A 42 3.07 12.78 1.26
N CYS A 43 2.69 13.78 0.46
CA CYS A 43 3.15 13.95 -0.92
C CYS A 43 4.12 15.12 -1.00
N ASP A 44 5.09 15.04 -1.91
CA ASP A 44 6.01 16.14 -2.18
C ASP A 44 5.27 17.40 -2.67
N ALA A 45 5.94 18.56 -2.54
CA ALA A 45 5.40 19.84 -3.01
C ALA A 45 5.00 19.76 -4.50
N GLY A 46 3.80 20.23 -4.82
CA GLY A 46 3.23 20.14 -6.18
C GLY A 46 2.40 18.89 -6.44
N PHE A 47 2.25 18.00 -5.44
CA PHE A 47 1.40 16.83 -5.49
C PHE A 47 0.34 16.86 -4.39
N GLN A 48 -0.81 16.26 -4.67
CA GLN A 48 -1.92 16.07 -3.73
C GLN A 48 -2.28 14.58 -3.66
N ILE A 49 -2.79 14.17 -2.50
CA ILE A 49 -3.26 12.80 -2.30
C ILE A 49 -4.52 12.60 -3.13
N GLY A 50 -4.52 11.55 -3.95
CA GLY A 50 -5.66 11.11 -4.73
C GLY A 50 -5.92 9.62 -4.52
N CYS A 51 -7.14 9.19 -4.84
CA CYS A 51 -7.49 7.78 -4.84
C CYS A 51 -7.64 7.29 -6.28
N VAL A 52 -6.68 6.49 -6.76
CA VAL A 52 -6.66 5.98 -8.14
C VAL A 52 -6.72 4.47 -8.10
N ARG A 53 -7.71 3.88 -8.80
CA ARG A 53 -7.93 2.41 -8.83
C ARG A 53 -7.99 1.78 -7.43
N LYS A 54 -8.61 2.49 -6.49
CA LYS A 54 -8.71 2.12 -5.07
C LYS A 54 -7.38 2.11 -4.32
N ILE A 55 -6.36 2.80 -4.81
CA ILE A 55 -5.05 2.93 -4.17
C ILE A 55 -4.73 4.40 -3.96
N CYS A 56 -4.27 4.75 -2.76
CA CYS A 56 -3.77 6.08 -2.45
C CYS A 56 -2.51 6.40 -3.25
N THR A 57 -2.50 7.54 -3.94
CA THR A 57 -1.41 7.94 -4.84
C THR A 57 -1.23 9.44 -4.82
N CYS A 58 0.01 9.90 -4.99
CA CYS A 58 0.32 11.31 -5.12
C CYS A 58 0.14 11.77 -6.58
N LEU A 59 -0.84 12.65 -6.81
CA LEU A 59 -1.16 13.20 -8.12
C LEU A 59 -0.62 14.62 -8.24
N ARG A 60 -0.08 14.99 -9.41
CA ARG A 60 0.34 16.38 -9.66
C ARG A 60 -0.88 17.30 -9.69
N ILE A 61 -0.75 18.49 -9.10
CA ILE A 61 -1.83 19.49 -9.03
C ILE A 61 -2.27 20.00 -10.42
N LEU A 62 -1.43 19.87 -11.45
CA LEU A 62 -1.74 20.30 -12.83
C LEU A 62 -2.41 19.23 -13.72
N ALA A 63 -2.68 18.02 -13.21
CA ALA A 63 -3.44 17.04 -13.98
C ALA A 63 -4.95 17.35 -13.84
N PRO A 64 -5.71 17.52 -14.94
CA PRO A 64 -7.16 17.65 -14.86
C PRO A 64 -7.71 16.37 -14.24
N ILE A 65 -8.31 16.50 -13.06
CA ILE A 65 -8.98 15.41 -12.39
C ILE A 65 -10.37 15.37 -13.04
N ASP A 66 -10.62 14.38 -13.90
CA ASP A 66 -11.97 13.99 -14.24
C ASP A 66 -12.64 13.51 -12.94
N PHE A 67 -13.20 14.46 -12.20
CA PHE A 67 -14.23 14.20 -11.20
C PHE A 67 -15.37 13.53 -11.97
N VAL A 68 -15.46 12.21 -11.89
CA VAL A 68 -16.67 11.47 -12.23
C VAL A 68 -17.44 11.28 -10.92
N PRO A 69 -18.45 12.12 -10.62
CA PRO A 69 -19.38 11.84 -9.54
C PRO A 69 -20.53 11.01 -10.11
N THR A 70 -20.49 9.69 -9.94
CA THR A 70 -21.68 8.80 -9.84
C THR A 70 -21.25 7.44 -9.35
#